data_AF-A0A7V9M6D7-F1
#
_entry.id   AF-A0A7V9M6D7-F1
#
_cell.length_a   1.000
_cell.length_b   1.000
_cell.length_c   1.000
_cell.angle_alpha   90.00
_cell.angle_beta   90.00
_cell.angle_gamma   90.00
#
_symmetry.space_group_name_H-M   'P 1'
#
loop_
_entity.id
_entity.type
_entity.pdbx_description
1 polymer ?
#
loop_
_entity_poly.entity_id
_entity_poly.type
_entity_poly.pdbx_seq_one_letter_code
_entity_poly.pdbx_strand_id
1 'polypeptide(L)'
;MAPTSDAPFGEDVLFGWCVLRAGGRAVFAPQALVRHAIFPRNAKAFVREHWRRQYFADMTARIPELRRTFLFARVFLDRRTAAFDAALVGLLGAAVRRSCLPLLLTLPYGVGLEVCARRWGRHAPRVATGLGAADAVSFLSLAYGSLRTRTPVL
;
A
#
# COMPACT_ATOMS: atom_id res chain seq x y z
N MET A 1 -5.20 4.31 27.90
CA MET A 1 -6.03 5.30 27.19
C MET A 1 -5.86 5.04 25.69
N ALA A 2 -6.87 4.49 25.03
CA ALA A 2 -6.80 4.22 23.59
C ALA A 2 -6.85 5.56 22.85
N PRO A 3 -5.91 5.88 21.94
CA PRO A 3 -6.03 7.08 21.14
C PRO A 3 -7.28 6.94 20.26
N THR A 4 -8.27 7.81 20.49
CA THR A 4 -9.58 7.88 19.82
C THR A 4 -9.66 9.01 18.79
N SER A 5 -8.51 9.45 18.24
CA SER A 5 -8.48 10.20 16.99
C SER A 5 -7.74 9.37 15.96
N ASP A 6 -8.37 9.14 14.79
CA ASP A 6 -7.64 8.65 13.63
C ASP A 6 -6.44 9.60 13.42
N ALA A 7 -5.22 9.05 13.46
CA ALA A 7 -4.04 9.85 13.22
C ALA A 7 -4.18 10.58 11.87
N PRO A 8 -3.85 11.88 11.79
CA PRO A 8 -3.92 12.63 10.54
C PRO A 8 -3.13 11.90 9.43
N PHE A 9 -3.63 11.98 8.21
CA PHE A 9 -3.06 11.29 7.05
C PHE A 9 -2.88 12.27 5.90
N GLY A 10 -1.65 12.40 5.38
CA GLY A 10 -1.34 13.13 4.14
C GLY A 10 -1.33 14.66 4.26
N GLU A 11 -1.47 15.21 5.46
CA GLU A 11 -1.38 16.65 5.72
C GLU A 11 0.02 17.18 5.37
N ASP A 12 1.06 16.47 5.80
CA ASP A 12 2.46 16.71 5.45
C ASP A 12 2.71 16.74 3.94
N VAL A 13 2.16 15.76 3.22
CA VAL A 13 2.27 15.67 1.75
C VAL A 13 1.57 16.85 1.09
N LEU A 14 0.38 17.22 1.57
CA LEU A 14 -0.39 18.35 1.04
C LEU A 14 0.37 19.66 1.22
N PHE A 15 0.88 19.96 2.42
CA PHE A 15 1.66 21.17 2.66
C PHE A 15 2.96 21.19 1.84
N GLY A 16 3.65 20.05 1.73
CA GLY A 16 4.83 19.92 0.88
C GLY A 16 4.55 20.30 -0.57
N TRP A 17 3.42 19.83 -1.12
CA TRP A 17 3.01 20.18 -2.48
C TRP A 17 2.55 21.63 -2.64
N CYS A 18 1.93 22.24 -1.62
CA CYS A 18 1.65 23.66 -1.63
C CYS A 18 2.94 24.48 -1.78
N VAL A 19 4.00 24.14 -1.03
CA VAL A 19 5.31 24.79 -1.13
C VAL A 19 5.92 24.59 -2.52
N LEU A 20 5.89 23.37 -3.07
CA LEU A 20 6.41 23.10 -4.42
C LEU A 20 5.67 23.89 -5.50
N ARG A 21 4.34 23.95 -5.43
CA ARG A 21 3.49 24.70 -6.38
C ARG A 21 3.72 26.21 -6.27
N ALA A 22 4.11 26.72 -5.11
CA ALA A 22 4.50 28.11 -4.90
C ALA A 22 5.92 28.44 -5.39
N GLY A 23 6.61 27.51 -6.07
CA GLY A 23 7.97 27.69 -6.56
C GLY A 23 9.07 27.28 -5.58
N GLY A 24 8.70 26.70 -4.43
CA GLY A 24 9.65 26.06 -3.53
C GLY A 24 10.32 24.84 -4.15
N ARG A 25 11.43 24.40 -3.56
CA ARG A 25 12.22 23.24 -4.04
C ARG A 25 12.37 22.21 -2.94
N ALA A 26 12.12 20.94 -3.26
CA ALA A 26 12.47 19.83 -2.40
C ALA A 26 13.98 19.55 -2.49
N VAL A 27 14.65 19.52 -1.35
CA VAL A 27 16.07 19.18 -1.23
C VAL A 27 16.24 18.11 -0.17
N PHE A 28 17.18 17.20 -0.39
CA PHE A 28 17.53 16.17 0.58
C PHE A 28 18.71 16.66 1.44
N ALA A 29 18.52 16.66 2.77
CA ALA A 29 19.56 17.01 3.73
C ALA A 29 20.08 15.71 4.39
N PRO A 30 21.16 15.08 3.89
CA PRO A 30 21.64 13.79 4.40
C PRO A 30 22.03 13.81 5.88
N GLN A 31 22.36 14.98 6.41
CA GLN A 31 22.74 15.21 7.80
C GLN A 31 21.56 15.47 8.74
N ALA A 32 20.34 15.63 8.22
CA ALA A 32 19.17 15.86 9.05
C ALA A 32 18.84 14.59 9.86
N LEU A 33 18.89 14.69 11.18
CA LEU A 33 18.54 13.59 12.09
C LEU A 33 17.11 13.74 12.58
N VAL A 34 16.27 12.74 12.27
CA VAL A 34 14.89 12.66 12.75
C VAL A 34 14.75 11.45 13.68
N ARG A 35 14.21 11.68 14.88
CA ARG A 35 13.89 10.59 15.83
C ARG A 35 12.39 10.31 15.75
N HIS A 36 12.02 9.14 15.21
CA HIS A 36 10.63 8.71 15.14
C HIS A 36 10.36 7.67 16.23
N ALA A 37 9.31 7.88 17.02
CA ALA A 37 8.90 6.92 18.03
C ALA A 37 8.20 5.73 17.35
N ILE A 38 8.75 4.53 17.51
CA ILE A 38 8.16 3.29 16.99
C ILE A 38 7.46 2.58 18.14
N PHE A 39 6.15 2.42 18.03
CA PHE A 39 5.35 1.74 19.04
C PHE A 39 5.10 0.28 18.64
N PRO A 40 5.18 -0.68 19.58
CA PRO A 40 4.86 -2.06 19.29
C PRO A 40 3.39 -2.21 18.89
N ARG A 41 3.13 -3.00 17.86
CA ARG A 41 1.78 -3.32 17.38
C ARG A 41 1.61 -4.83 17.27
N ASN A 42 0.43 -5.30 17.62
CA ASN A 42 0.05 -6.68 17.36
C ASN A 42 -0.43 -6.86 15.91
N ALA A 43 -0.53 -8.11 15.45
CA ALA A 43 -0.90 -8.45 14.07
C ALA A 43 -2.27 -7.86 13.66
N LYS A 44 -3.25 -7.85 14.56
CA LYS A 44 -4.58 -7.28 14.28
C LYS A 44 -4.51 -5.77 14.04
N ALA A 45 -3.74 -5.06 14.87
CA ALA A 45 -3.51 -3.64 14.70
C ALA A 45 -2.73 -3.35 13.41
N PHE A 46 -1.76 -4.20 13.05
CA PHE A 46 -1.04 -4.11 11.78
C PHE A 46 -1.98 -4.23 10.58
N VAL A 47 -2.80 -5.29 10.52
CA VAL A 47 -3.77 -5.49 9.44
C VAL A 47 -4.78 -4.34 9.37
N ARG A 48 -5.30 -3.87 10.51
CA ARG A 48 -6.25 -2.75 10.55
C ARG A 48 -5.65 -1.44 10.01
N GLU A 49 -4.34 -1.20 10.20
CA GLU A 49 -3.68 -0.01 9.68
C GLU A 49 -3.80 0.11 8.16
N HIS A 50 -3.77 -1.02 7.46
CA HIS A 50 -3.87 -1.05 5.99
C HIS A 50 -5.20 -0.50 5.49
N TRP A 51 -6.23 -0.42 6.34
CA TRP A 51 -7.48 0.26 5.99
C TRP A 51 -7.27 1.76 5.72
N ARG A 52 -6.29 2.41 6.35
CA ARG A 52 -5.96 3.83 6.10
C ARG A 52 -5.46 4.09 4.68
N ARG A 53 -5.09 3.05 3.92
CA ARG A 53 -4.68 3.23 2.51
C ARG A 53 -5.82 3.76 1.63
N GLN A 54 -7.08 3.66 2.06
CA GLN A 54 -8.22 4.32 1.40
C GLN A 54 -8.02 5.84 1.18
N TYR A 55 -7.19 6.49 2.00
CA TYR A 55 -6.93 7.92 1.90
C TYR A 55 -5.95 8.29 0.77
N PHE A 56 -5.21 7.34 0.18
CA PHE A 56 -4.34 7.63 -0.97
C PHE A 56 -5.12 8.08 -2.21
N ALA A 57 -6.34 7.57 -2.41
CA ALA A 57 -7.20 8.01 -3.51
C ALA A 57 -7.66 9.46 -3.33
N ASP A 58 -8.01 9.86 -2.09
CA ASP A 58 -8.35 11.25 -1.76
C ASP A 58 -7.15 12.19 -1.93
N MET A 59 -5.99 11.77 -1.43
CA MET A 59 -4.75 12.52 -1.56
C MET A 59 -4.34 12.69 -3.03
N THR A 60 -4.48 11.65 -3.86
CA THR A 60 -4.21 11.72 -5.31
C THR A 60 -5.20 12.62 -6.04
N ALA A 61 -6.46 12.69 -5.59
CA ALA A 61 -7.44 13.60 -6.16
C ALA A 61 -7.08 15.07 -5.91
N ARG A 62 -6.57 15.39 -4.70
CA ARG A 62 -6.10 16.73 -4.32
C ARG A 62 -4.73 17.08 -4.92
N ILE A 63 -3.91 16.06 -5.16
CA ILE A 63 -2.52 16.18 -5.61
C ILE A 63 -2.29 15.25 -6.81
N PRO A 64 -2.80 15.61 -8.01
CA PRO A 64 -2.73 14.75 -9.20
C PRO A 64 -1.30 14.43 -9.64
N GLU A 65 -0.31 15.24 -9.25
CA GLU A 65 1.12 15.03 -9.52
C GLU A 65 1.61 13.70 -8.92
N LEU A 66 1.00 13.22 -7.82
CA LEU A 66 1.34 11.94 -7.20
C LEU A 66 1.17 10.75 -8.15
N ARG A 67 0.30 10.86 -9.16
CA ARG A 67 0.19 9.82 -10.19
C ARG A 67 1.49 9.58 -10.94
N ARG A 68 2.32 10.61 -11.12
CA ARG A 68 3.56 10.50 -11.88
C ARG A 68 4.78 10.35 -11.00
N THR A 69 4.75 10.89 -9.78
CA THR A 69 5.90 10.93 -8.89
C THR A 69 5.92 9.83 -7.84
N PHE A 70 4.76 9.27 -7.49
CA PHE A 70 4.63 8.34 -6.37
C PHE A 70 4.02 7.00 -6.77
N LEU A 71 2.89 7.00 -7.50
CA LEU A 71 2.19 5.77 -7.85
C LEU A 71 2.96 4.93 -8.88
N PHE A 72 3.06 3.63 -8.62
CA PHE A 72 3.57 2.66 -9.57
C PHE A 72 2.62 2.51 -10.75
N ALA A 73 3.16 2.62 -11.97
CA ALA A 73 2.38 2.64 -13.21
C ALA A 73 1.18 3.62 -13.18
N ARG A 74 1.29 4.70 -12.38
CA ARG A 74 0.29 5.78 -12.22
C ARG A 74 -1.05 5.38 -11.59
N VAL A 75 -1.19 4.13 -11.16
CA VAL A 75 -2.43 3.58 -10.61
C VAL A 75 -2.16 2.83 -9.32
N PHE A 76 -1.09 2.04 -9.25
CA PHE A 76 -0.83 1.21 -8.08
C PHE A 76 -0.07 1.99 -7.00
N LEU A 77 -0.38 1.75 -5.74
CA LEU A 77 0.31 2.38 -4.62
C LEU A 77 1.81 2.05 -4.64
N ASP A 78 2.15 0.80 -4.94
CA ASP A 78 3.52 0.31 -5.06
C ASP A 78 3.58 -0.95 -5.96
N ARG A 79 4.77 -1.55 -6.10
CA ARG A 79 4.92 -2.80 -6.86
C ARG A 79 4.23 -4.01 -6.21
N ARG A 80 4.01 -3.97 -4.90
CA ARG A 80 3.43 -5.09 -4.13
C ARG A 80 1.93 -5.15 -4.31
N THR A 81 1.25 -4.01 -4.26
CA THR A 81 -0.18 -3.86 -4.59
C THR A 81 -0.45 -4.30 -6.03
N ALA A 82 0.36 -3.84 -6.99
CA ALA A 82 0.27 -4.33 -8.38
C ALA A 82 0.43 -5.85 -8.52
N ALA A 83 1.39 -6.44 -7.79
CA ALA A 83 1.60 -7.89 -7.79
C ALA A 83 0.44 -8.66 -7.14
N PHE A 84 -0.13 -8.12 -6.06
CA PHE A 84 -1.29 -8.70 -5.38
C PHE A 84 -2.52 -8.70 -6.29
N ASP A 85 -2.80 -7.58 -6.97
CA ASP A 85 -3.89 -7.45 -7.93
C ASP A 85 -3.72 -8.41 -9.10
N ALA A 86 -2.50 -8.54 -9.63
CA ALA A 86 -2.17 -9.53 -10.65
C ALA A 86 -2.43 -10.96 -10.16
N ALA A 87 -2.08 -11.27 -8.90
CA ALA A 87 -2.36 -12.57 -8.31
C ALA A 87 -3.86 -12.85 -8.20
N LEU A 88 -4.67 -11.87 -7.79
CA LEU A 88 -6.14 -12.01 -7.76
C LEU A 88 -6.72 -12.24 -9.15
N VAL A 89 -6.29 -11.48 -10.16
CA VAL A 89 -6.68 -11.68 -11.56
C VAL A 89 -6.28 -13.06 -12.06
N GLY A 90 -5.08 -13.53 -11.70
CA GLY A 90 -4.60 -14.87 -12.03
C GLY A 90 -5.45 -15.99 -11.44
N LEU A 91 -5.79 -15.89 -10.15
CA LEU A 91 -6.65 -16.85 -9.46
C LEU A 91 -8.06 -16.89 -10.07
N LEU A 92 -8.68 -15.73 -10.28
CA LEU A 92 -10.00 -15.62 -10.90
C LEU A 92 -9.99 -16.14 -12.34
N GLY A 93 -8.98 -15.77 -13.12
CA GLY A 93 -8.81 -16.22 -14.50
C GLY A 93 -8.64 -17.74 -14.60
N ALA A 94 -7.90 -18.35 -13.67
CA ALA A 94 -7.70 -19.80 -13.62
C ALA A 94 -9.02 -20.53 -13.34
N ALA A 95 -9.82 -20.02 -12.40
CA ALA A 95 -11.12 -20.58 -12.07
C ALA A 95 -12.11 -20.49 -13.24
N VAL A 96 -12.21 -19.32 -13.88
CA VAL A 96 -13.14 -19.07 -15.00
C VAL A 96 -12.75 -19.88 -16.24
N ARG A 97 -11.46 -19.92 -16.57
CA ARG A 97 -10.97 -20.61 -17.78
C ARG A 97 -10.69 -22.10 -17.56
N ARG A 98 -10.79 -22.60 -16.32
CA ARG A 98 -10.40 -23.96 -15.91
C ARG A 98 -9.00 -24.32 -16.42
N SER A 99 -8.07 -23.37 -16.33
CA SER A 99 -6.70 -23.49 -16.84
C SER A 99 -5.71 -23.04 -15.77
N CYS A 100 -4.56 -23.71 -15.70
CA CYS A 100 -3.49 -23.32 -14.78
C CYS A 100 -2.64 -22.15 -15.30
N LEU A 101 -2.73 -21.80 -16.59
CA LEU A 101 -1.89 -20.74 -17.17
C LEU A 101 -2.03 -19.37 -16.48
N PRO A 102 -3.25 -18.90 -16.12
CA PRO A 102 -3.40 -17.64 -15.40
C PRO A 102 -2.76 -17.63 -14.00
N LEU A 103 -2.51 -18.80 -13.39
CA LEU A 103 -1.85 -18.89 -12.09
C LEU A 103 -0.41 -18.36 -12.14
N LEU A 104 0.22 -18.27 -13.31
CA LEU A 104 1.54 -17.65 -13.45
C LEU A 104 1.55 -16.18 -12.98
N LEU A 105 0.41 -15.48 -13.02
CA LEU A 105 0.30 -14.12 -12.50
C LEU A 105 0.43 -14.03 -10.97
N THR A 106 0.31 -15.15 -10.27
CA THR A 106 0.52 -15.21 -8.81
C THR A 106 2.00 -15.22 -8.42
N LEU A 107 2.89 -15.56 -9.36
CA LEU A 107 4.32 -15.75 -9.08
C LEU A 107 5.01 -14.51 -8.51
N PRO A 108 4.85 -13.28 -9.07
CA PRO A 108 5.55 -12.10 -8.55
C PRO A 108 5.19 -11.81 -7.08
N TYR A 109 3.91 -11.97 -6.74
CA TYR A 109 3.43 -11.79 -5.37
C TYR A 109 3.91 -12.91 -4.45
N GLY A 110 3.77 -14.18 -4.86
CA GLY A 110 4.20 -15.34 -4.09
C GLY A 110 5.71 -15.31 -3.76
N VAL A 111 6.55 -15.00 -4.75
CA VAL A 111 8.00 -14.86 -4.56
C VAL A 111 8.32 -13.71 -3.61
N GLY A 112 7.68 -12.54 -3.79
CA GLY A 112 7.87 -11.39 -2.91
C GLY A 112 7.50 -11.69 -1.46
N LEU A 113 6.34 -12.32 -1.25
CA LEU A 113 5.85 -12.72 0.07
C LEU A 113 6.81 -13.72 0.74
N GLU A 114 7.28 -14.71 -0.02
CA GLU A 114 8.20 -15.73 0.47
C GLU A 114 9.56 -15.13 0.86
N VAL A 115 10.14 -14.26 0.03
CA VAL A 115 11.40 -13.56 0.35
C VAL A 115 11.27 -12.72 1.61
N CYS A 116 10.13 -12.05 1.81
CA CYS A 116 9.86 -11.29 3.04
C CYS A 116 9.69 -12.21 4.26
N ALA A 117 8.90 -13.29 4.12
CA ALA A 117 8.55 -14.18 5.22
C ALA A 117 9.74 -15.04 5.69
N ARG A 118 10.58 -15.54 4.76
CA ARG A 118 11.74 -16.39 5.07
C ARG A 118 12.71 -15.79 6.09
N ARG A 119 12.84 -14.47 6.13
CA ARG A 119 13.68 -13.74 7.10
C ARG A 119 13.27 -13.99 8.56
N TRP A 120 12.08 -14.52 8.79
CA TRP A 120 11.51 -14.79 10.11
C TRP A 120 11.64 -16.26 10.55
N GLY A 121 12.34 -17.08 9.77
CA GLY A 121 12.65 -18.48 10.10
C GLY A 121 11.38 -19.29 10.39
N ARG A 122 11.31 -19.93 11.58
CA ARG A 122 10.15 -20.73 12.01
C ARG A 122 8.82 -19.97 12.06
N HIS A 123 8.85 -18.63 12.10
CA HIS A 123 7.64 -17.80 12.11
C HIS A 123 7.19 -17.39 10.71
N ALA A 124 7.91 -17.78 9.65
CA ALA A 124 7.62 -17.40 8.27
C ALA A 124 6.16 -17.66 7.86
N PRO A 125 5.52 -18.81 8.17
CA PRO A 125 4.12 -19.03 7.80
C PRO A 125 3.17 -18.02 8.47
N ARG A 126 3.38 -17.72 9.75
CA ARG A 126 2.56 -16.75 10.50
C ARG A 126 2.72 -15.33 9.94
N VAL A 127 3.95 -14.96 9.59
CA VAL A 127 4.25 -13.66 8.99
C VAL A 127 3.64 -13.57 7.59
N ALA A 128 3.78 -14.60 6.76
CA ALA A 128 3.17 -14.66 5.44
C ALA A 128 1.65 -14.50 5.50
N THR A 129 0.98 -15.19 6.43
CA THR A 129 -0.48 -15.03 6.66
C THR A 129 -0.84 -13.62 7.09
N GLY A 130 -0.10 -13.03 8.04
CA GLY A 130 -0.35 -11.66 8.50
C GLY A 130 -0.14 -10.61 7.41
N LEU A 131 0.90 -10.79 6.59
CA LEU A 131 1.19 -9.96 5.42
C LEU A 131 0.10 -10.10 4.34
N GLY A 132 -0.32 -11.32 4.02
CA GLY A 132 -1.39 -11.55 3.05
C GLY A 132 -2.74 -10.99 3.50
N ALA A 133 -3.07 -11.10 4.79
CA ALA A 133 -4.26 -10.47 5.35
C ALA A 133 -4.21 -8.93 5.25
N ALA A 134 -3.04 -8.33 5.50
CA ALA A 134 -2.85 -6.90 5.36
C ALA A 134 -2.92 -6.41 3.91
N ASP A 135 -2.44 -7.20 2.95
CA ASP A 135 -2.55 -6.89 1.51
C ASP A 135 -4.00 -7.03 1.02
N ALA A 136 -4.75 -8.02 1.49
CA ALA A 136 -6.18 -8.12 1.20
C ALA A 136 -6.97 -6.91 1.74
N VAL A 137 -6.69 -6.47 2.97
CA VAL A 137 -7.29 -5.25 3.54
C VAL A 137 -6.85 -4.00 2.77
N SER A 138 -5.60 -3.95 2.30
CA SER A 138 -5.11 -2.88 1.44
C SER A 138 -5.87 -2.80 0.12
N PHE A 139 -6.05 -3.93 -0.56
CA PHE A 139 -6.80 -3.99 -1.81
C PHE A 139 -8.22 -3.46 -1.63
N LEU A 140 -8.92 -3.94 -0.59
CA LEU A 140 -10.28 -3.48 -0.29
C LEU A 140 -10.33 -2.00 0.06
N SER A 141 -9.35 -1.50 0.83
CA SER A 141 -9.32 -0.10 1.23
C SER A 141 -9.01 0.84 0.06
N LEU A 142 -8.10 0.45 -0.83
CA LEU A 142 -7.76 1.21 -2.04
C LEU A 142 -8.91 1.19 -3.06
N ALA A 143 -9.56 0.04 -3.25
CA ALA A 143 -10.78 -0.05 -4.06
C ALA A 143 -11.90 0.83 -3.50
N TYR A 144 -12.15 0.77 -2.19
CA TYR A 144 -13.15 1.62 -1.52
C TYR A 144 -12.82 3.11 -1.68
N GLY A 145 -11.58 3.50 -1.40
CA GLY A 145 -11.10 4.87 -1.56
C GLY A 145 -11.27 5.37 -3.00
N SER A 146 -10.86 4.56 -3.97
CA SER A 146 -10.98 4.85 -5.40
C SER A 146 -12.41 5.10 -5.84
N LEU A 147 -13.34 4.24 -5.41
CA LEU A 147 -14.76 4.37 -5.73
C LEU A 147 -15.35 5.61 -5.07
N ARG A 148 -15.03 5.85 -3.79
CA ARG A 148 -15.53 6.99 -3.02
C ARG A 148 -15.10 8.34 -3.62
N THR A 149 -13.86 8.45 -4.09
CA THR A 149 -13.30 9.70 -4.64
C THR A 149 -13.28 9.75 -6.16
N ARG A 150 -13.77 8.71 -6.84
CA ARG A 150 -13.74 8.53 -8.31
C ARG A 150 -12.34 8.74 -8.90
N THR A 151 -11.31 8.34 -8.15
CA THR A 151 -9.91 8.53 -8.50
C THR A 151 -9.20 7.19 -8.42
N PRO A 152 -8.89 6.53 -9.55
CA PRO A 152 -8.34 5.17 -9.55
C PRO A 152 -6.94 5.13 -8.92
N VAL A 153 -6.84 4.45 -7.79
CA VAL A 153 -5.62 4.09 -7.04
C VAL A 153 -5.80 2.69 -6.46
N LEU A 154 -4.93 1.74 -6.82
CA LEU A 154 -5.04 0.32 -6.48
C LEU A 154 -3.85 -0.20 -5.66
#